data_AF-A0A671T5M5-F1
#
_entry.id   AF-A0A671T5M5-F1
#
_cell.length_a   1.000
_cell.length_b   1.000
_cell.length_c   1.000
_cell.angle_alpha   90.00
_cell.angle_beta   90.00
_cell.angle_gamma   90.00
#
_symmetry.space_group_name_H-M   'P 1'
#
loop_
_entity.id
_entity.type
_entity.pdbx_description
1 polymer ?
#
loop_
_entity_poly.entity_id
_entity_poly.type
_entity_poly.pdbx_seq_one_letter_code
_entity_poly.pdbx_strand_id
1 'polypeptide(L)'
;MQMQTGFRFNLTPVKEPLGFVKVVEWLTAVLAFGTCGGYTGRNVVSIICGGSSNETLSATFTYPFRFGPSNNTLCNRTVPATHLVGDSSSSVEFFVAVAILAFLYSMMALLVYLGYMHVYRDSDFGPMFDFVLTAVFAFLWLVCSSAWARGLQTVKDATSTAGIESTLALCTDRDVRCEVTDYASMRSLNISVIFGFLNLILWVGNAWFVYKETPAGRGPNPAPI
;
A
#
# COMPACT_ATOMS: atom_id res chain seq x y z
N MET A 1 39.19 28.10 14.77
CA MET A 1 38.76 27.83 13.38
C MET A 1 37.41 27.13 13.48
N GLN A 2 36.30 27.83 13.18
CA GLN A 2 34.96 27.29 13.35
C GLN A 2 34.71 26.19 12.30
N MET A 3 34.59 24.94 12.74
CA MET A 3 33.97 23.87 11.94
C MET A 3 32.49 24.20 11.78
N GLN A 4 32.12 24.85 10.67
CA GLN A 4 30.73 24.85 10.23
C GLN A 4 30.48 23.58 9.41
N THR A 5 30.24 22.46 10.08
CA THR A 5 29.43 21.36 9.53
C THR A 5 27.96 21.78 9.53
N GLY A 6 27.67 22.92 8.89
CA GLY A 6 26.33 23.46 8.75
C GLY A 6 25.59 22.74 7.63
N PHE A 7 24.33 22.39 7.86
CA PHE A 7 23.41 21.94 6.84
C PHE A 7 23.38 22.97 5.69
N ARG A 8 23.91 22.60 4.52
CA ARG A 8 23.90 23.46 3.33
C ARG A 8 22.89 22.92 2.34
N PHE A 9 21.68 23.49 2.34
CA PHE A 9 20.62 23.10 1.42
C PHE A 9 21.03 23.43 -0.01
N ASN A 10 21.47 22.42 -0.76
CA ASN A 10 21.77 22.55 -2.17
C ASN A 10 20.78 21.67 -2.94
N LEU A 11 20.03 22.25 -3.88
CA LEU A 11 19.07 21.53 -4.73
C LEU A 11 19.73 20.86 -5.95
N THR A 12 21.03 21.09 -6.16
CA THR A 12 21.81 20.44 -7.22
C THR A 12 21.70 18.90 -7.21
N PRO A 13 21.75 18.22 -6.05
CA PRO A 13 21.58 16.76 -5.94
C PRO A 13 20.19 16.25 -6.35
N VAL A 14 19.14 17.09 -6.31
CA VAL A 14 17.80 16.70 -6.79
C VAL A 14 17.75 16.62 -8.30
N LYS A 15 18.66 17.32 -8.99
CA LYS A 15 18.82 17.22 -10.45
C LYS A 15 19.66 16.00 -10.84
N GLU A 16 20.37 15.38 -9.90
CA GLU A 16 21.03 14.09 -10.12
C GLU A 16 19.97 12.98 -10.13
N PRO A 17 20.15 11.91 -10.94
CA PRO A 17 19.18 10.83 -11.05
C PRO A 17 18.86 10.19 -9.70
N LEU A 18 19.84 10.14 -8.79
CA LEU A 18 19.69 9.57 -7.45
C LEU A 18 18.69 10.37 -6.58
N GLY A 19 18.81 11.69 -6.55
CA GLY A 19 17.91 12.56 -5.78
C GLY A 19 16.52 12.64 -6.41
N PHE A 20 16.42 12.68 -7.74
CA PHE A 20 15.14 12.68 -8.45
C PHE A 20 14.32 11.42 -8.14
N VAL A 21 14.93 10.23 -8.20
CA VAL A 21 14.24 8.96 -7.93
C VAL A 21 13.71 8.92 -6.50
N LYS A 22 14.46 9.38 -5.48
CA LYS A 22 13.97 9.46 -4.08
C LYS A 22 12.73 10.34 -3.93
N VAL A 23 12.62 11.43 -4.69
CA VAL A 23 11.42 12.29 -4.68
C VAL A 23 10.21 11.56 -5.27
N VAL A 24 10.41 10.81 -6.36
CA VAL A 24 9.33 10.03 -6.98
C VAL A 24 8.90 8.85 -6.09
N GLU A 25 9.84 8.15 -5.46
CA GLU A 25 9.55 7.10 -4.46
C GLU A 25 8.74 7.64 -3.28
N TRP A 26 9.09 8.84 -2.80
CA TRP A 26 8.37 9.52 -1.72
C TRP A 26 6.93 9.84 -2.12
N LEU A 27 6.70 10.43 -3.30
CA LEU A 27 5.36 10.76 -3.79
C LEU A 27 4.51 9.51 -4.03
N THR A 28 5.09 8.48 -4.65
CA THR A 28 4.37 7.24 -4.95
C THR A 28 4.04 6.44 -3.69
N ALA A 29 4.89 6.48 -2.65
CA ALA A 29 4.56 5.92 -1.34
C ALA A 29 3.34 6.59 -0.70
N VAL A 30 3.26 7.93 -0.74
CA VAL A 30 2.09 8.70 -0.25
C VAL A 30 0.81 8.32 -0.98
N LEU A 31 0.88 8.22 -2.31
CA LEU A 31 -0.27 7.82 -3.11
C LEU A 31 -0.70 6.38 -2.79
N ALA A 32 0.25 5.46 -2.60
CA ALA A 32 -0.02 4.07 -2.28
C ALA A 32 -0.73 3.90 -0.93
N PHE A 33 -0.20 4.47 0.17
CA PHE A 33 -0.86 4.34 1.47
C PHE A 33 -2.08 5.25 1.61
N GLY A 34 -2.09 6.43 0.98
CA GLY A 34 -3.21 7.37 1.06
C GLY A 34 -4.48 6.83 0.38
N THR A 35 -4.32 6.17 -0.77
CA THR A 35 -5.45 5.56 -1.51
C THR A 35 -5.98 4.27 -0.85
N CYS A 36 -5.18 3.61 0.00
CA CYS A 36 -5.58 2.46 0.81
C CYS A 36 -6.17 2.86 2.18
N GLY A 37 -5.43 3.64 2.97
CA GLY A 37 -5.78 4.00 4.34
C GLY A 37 -6.95 4.99 4.43
N GLY A 38 -7.16 5.81 3.40
CA GLY A 38 -8.29 6.74 3.31
C GLY A 38 -9.55 6.15 2.67
N TYR A 39 -9.53 4.88 2.26
CA TYR A 39 -10.64 4.30 1.52
C TYR A 39 -11.85 3.98 2.41
N THR A 40 -13.02 4.47 2.00
CA THR A 40 -14.32 4.05 2.50
C THR A 40 -15.21 3.68 1.32
N GLY A 41 -15.60 2.42 1.24
CA GLY A 41 -16.57 1.90 0.28
C GLY A 41 -17.91 1.62 0.96
N ARG A 42 -19.03 1.87 0.28
CA ARG A 42 -20.37 1.51 0.76
C ARG A 42 -21.04 0.62 -0.27
N ASN A 43 -21.43 -0.58 0.13
CA ASN A 43 -22.32 -1.44 -0.65
C ASN A 43 -23.71 -1.40 -0.03
N VAL A 44 -24.74 -1.40 -0.86
CA VAL A 44 -26.13 -1.53 -0.40
C VAL A 44 -26.68 -2.83 -0.96
N VAL A 45 -27.14 -3.70 -0.07
CA VAL A 45 -27.76 -4.98 -0.40
C VAL A 45 -29.24 -4.84 -0.10
N SER A 46 -30.09 -4.98 -1.11
CA SER A 46 -31.53 -5.12 -0.90
C SER A 46 -31.87 -6.59 -0.66
N ILE A 47 -32.71 -6.83 0.35
CA ILE A 47 -33.16 -8.16 0.74
C ILE A 47 -34.68 -8.17 0.57
N ILE A 48 -35.14 -9.00 -0.35
CA ILE A 48 -36.54 -9.20 -0.69
C ILE A 48 -36.99 -10.48 0.00
N CYS A 49 -37.71 -10.35 1.13
CA CYS A 49 -38.27 -11.48 1.86
C CYS A 49 -39.66 -11.84 1.29
N GLY A 50 -39.95 -13.12 1.07
CA GLY A 50 -41.22 -13.64 0.49
C GLY A 50 -42.52 -13.37 1.27
N GLY A 51 -42.49 -12.51 2.30
CA GLY A 51 -43.66 -12.19 3.13
C GLY A 51 -43.58 -10.90 3.96
N SER A 52 -42.58 -10.04 3.75
CA SER A 52 -42.42 -8.75 4.48
C SER A 52 -41.96 -7.63 3.54
N SER A 53 -41.91 -6.39 4.03
CA SER A 53 -41.34 -5.26 3.29
C SER A 53 -39.88 -5.48 2.91
N ASN A 54 -39.46 -4.91 1.79
CA ASN A 54 -38.07 -4.93 1.33
C ASN A 54 -37.18 -4.21 2.35
N GLU A 55 -36.16 -4.90 2.85
CA GLU A 55 -35.18 -4.34 3.77
C GLU A 55 -33.88 -4.03 3.01
N THR A 56 -33.20 -2.95 3.39
CA THR A 56 -31.91 -2.59 2.79
C THR A 56 -30.82 -2.63 3.86
N LEU A 57 -29.78 -3.41 3.59
CA LEU A 57 -28.59 -3.50 4.43
C LEU A 57 -27.47 -2.70 3.78
N SER A 58 -27.05 -1.61 4.41
CA SER A 58 -25.85 -0.90 3.98
C SER A 58 -24.61 -1.51 4.64
N ALA A 59 -23.79 -2.18 3.84
CA ALA A 59 -22.50 -2.71 4.23
C ALA A 59 -21.41 -1.66 3.93
N THR A 60 -20.87 -1.02 4.96
CA THR A 60 -19.76 -0.06 4.82
C THR A 60 -18.42 -0.77 5.07
N PHE A 61 -17.47 -0.57 4.16
CA PHE A 61 -16.13 -1.14 4.16
C PHE A 61 -15.12 -0.01 4.33
N THR A 62 -14.44 0.02 5.47
CA THR A 62 -13.37 1.00 5.75
C THR A 62 -12.13 0.24 6.17
N TYR A 63 -10.93 0.79 5.89
CA TYR A 63 -9.68 0.26 6.46
C TYR A 63 -9.82 0.00 7.97
N PRO A 64 -9.41 -1.17 8.51
CA PRO A 64 -8.66 -2.27 7.88
C PRO A 64 -9.54 -3.39 7.27
N PHE A 65 -10.66 -3.02 6.66
CA PHE A 65 -11.65 -3.91 6.01
C PHE A 65 -12.27 -4.93 6.95
N ARG A 66 -12.44 -4.56 8.22
CA ARG A 66 -13.14 -5.38 9.21
C ARG A 66 -14.63 -5.10 9.13
N PHE A 67 -15.42 -6.09 8.75
CA PHE A 67 -16.88 -6.00 8.85
C PHE A 67 -17.28 -6.32 10.29
N GLY A 68 -17.84 -5.34 10.99
CA GLY A 68 -18.39 -5.53 12.34
C GLY A 68 -19.80 -6.12 12.27
N PRO A 69 -20.24 -6.89 13.28
CA PRO A 69 -21.58 -7.47 13.29
C PRO A 69 -22.63 -6.36 13.38
N SER A 70 -23.37 -6.09 12.29
CA SER A 70 -24.67 -5.43 12.45
C SER A 70 -25.63 -6.49 12.95
N ASN A 71 -25.84 -6.53 14.27
CA ASN A 71 -26.90 -7.28 14.94
C ASN A 71 -28.26 -6.73 14.54
N ASN A 72 -28.59 -6.85 13.26
CA ASN A 72 -29.86 -6.42 12.72
C ASN A 72 -30.68 -7.69 12.50
N THR A 73 -31.91 -7.67 13.01
CA THR A 73 -32.91 -8.68 12.67
C THR A 73 -33.36 -8.42 11.23
N LEU A 74 -32.92 -9.25 10.29
CA LEU A 74 -33.37 -9.18 8.90
C LEU A 74 -34.35 -10.32 8.60
N CYS A 75 -35.44 -10.02 7.90
CA CYS A 75 -36.54 -10.95 7.63
C CYS A 75 -37.02 -11.72 8.89
N ASN A 76 -37.17 -11.05 10.03
CA ASN A 76 -37.60 -11.65 11.30
C ASN A 76 -36.69 -12.79 11.82
N ARG A 77 -35.46 -12.90 11.31
CA ARG A 77 -34.41 -13.82 11.75
C ARG A 77 -33.20 -13.04 12.25
N THR A 78 -32.59 -13.50 13.32
CA THR A 78 -31.28 -13.04 13.78
C THR A 78 -30.23 -13.59 12.83
N VAL A 79 -29.54 -12.71 12.09
CA VAL A 79 -28.40 -13.10 11.28
C VAL A 79 -27.17 -13.13 12.20
N PRO A 80 -26.57 -14.30 12.46
CA PRO A 80 -25.31 -14.35 13.21
C PRO A 80 -24.21 -13.64 12.40
N ALA A 81 -23.20 -13.13 13.11
CA ALA A 81 -22.09 -12.40 12.53
C ALA A 81 -21.41 -13.20 11.40
N THR A 82 -21.72 -12.89 10.14
CA THR A 82 -21.02 -13.48 9.01
C THR A 82 -19.78 -12.65 8.75
N HIS A 83 -18.64 -13.17 9.20
CA HIS A 83 -17.34 -12.71 8.73
C HIS A 83 -17.27 -13.02 7.24
N LEU A 84 -17.23 -11.98 6.38
CA LEU A 84 -16.94 -12.17 4.96
C LEU A 84 -15.59 -12.91 4.84
N VAL A 85 -15.60 -13.97 4.05
CA VAL A 85 -14.49 -14.91 3.87
C VAL A 85 -13.22 -14.18 3.45
N GLY A 86 -12.19 -14.26 4.30
CA GLY A 86 -10.82 -13.84 4.03
C GLY A 86 -10.37 -12.66 4.88
N ASP A 87 -9.61 -12.94 5.94
CA ASP A 87 -8.94 -11.95 6.79
C ASP A 87 -7.84 -11.21 6.02
N SER A 88 -8.24 -10.36 5.08
CA SER A 88 -7.32 -9.56 4.25
C SER A 88 -6.74 -8.38 5.01
N SER A 89 -7.16 -8.18 6.28
CA SER A 89 -6.69 -7.11 7.17
C SER A 89 -5.16 -7.11 7.29
N SER A 90 -4.58 -8.29 7.54
CA SER A 90 -3.13 -8.42 7.70
C SER A 90 -2.34 -8.02 6.46
N SER A 91 -2.87 -8.34 5.26
CA SER A 91 -2.22 -8.01 3.99
C SER A 91 -2.21 -6.49 3.74
N VAL A 92 -3.31 -5.80 4.07
CA VAL A 92 -3.39 -4.34 3.92
C VAL A 92 -2.54 -3.63 4.97
N GLU A 93 -2.60 -4.08 6.23
CA GLU A 93 -1.81 -3.52 7.31
C GLU A 93 -0.31 -3.63 7.02
N PHE A 94 0.13 -4.78 6.50
CA PHE A 94 1.51 -4.96 6.07
C PHE A 94 1.89 -4.01 4.92
N PHE A 95 1.03 -3.86 3.91
CA PHE A 95 1.24 -2.92 2.80
C PHE A 95 1.36 -1.47 3.27
N VAL A 96 0.45 -1.01 4.14
CA VAL A 96 0.45 0.35 4.68
C VAL A 96 1.67 0.58 5.58
N ALA A 97 2.05 -0.38 6.43
CA ALA A 97 3.22 -0.28 7.28
C ALA A 97 4.52 -0.13 6.47
N VAL A 98 4.71 -0.96 5.44
CA VAL A 98 5.86 -0.87 4.53
C VAL A 98 5.88 0.49 3.83
N ALA A 99 4.74 0.99 3.37
CA ALA A 99 4.64 2.28 2.70
C ALA A 99 5.00 3.47 3.61
N ILE A 100 4.60 3.45 4.88
CA ILE A 100 4.97 4.49 5.87
C ILE A 100 6.47 4.45 6.16
N LEU A 101 7.05 3.26 6.35
CA LEU A 101 8.49 3.12 6.58
C LEU A 101 9.30 3.59 5.37
N ALA A 102 8.86 3.23 4.16
CA ALA A 102 9.45 3.68 2.89
C ALA A 102 9.40 5.21 2.75
N PHE A 103 8.27 5.83 3.11
CA PHE A 103 8.08 7.28 3.11
C PHE A 103 9.04 8.00 4.08
N LEU A 104 9.17 7.50 5.31
CA LEU A 104 10.07 8.08 6.30
C LEU A 104 11.54 7.95 5.86
N TYR A 105 11.88 6.79 5.30
CA TYR A 105 13.22 6.56 4.76
C TYR A 105 13.55 7.50 3.61
N SER A 106 12.67 7.60 2.61
CA SER A 106 12.91 8.46 1.44
C SER A 106 13.03 9.93 1.85
N MET A 107 12.25 10.38 2.85
CA MET A 107 12.37 11.73 3.42
C MET A 107 13.72 11.95 4.09
N MET A 108 14.17 11.01 4.93
CA MET A 108 15.47 11.08 5.59
C MET A 108 16.63 11.08 4.58
N ALA A 109 16.59 10.16 3.60
CA ALA A 109 17.60 10.08 2.54
C ALA A 109 17.65 11.38 1.72
N LEU A 110 16.51 11.98 1.40
CA LEU A 110 16.44 13.25 0.70
C LEU A 110 17.06 14.39 1.52
N LEU A 111 16.84 14.44 2.84
CA LEU A 111 17.47 15.44 3.71
C LEU A 111 19.00 15.27 3.76
N VAL A 112 19.49 14.04 3.83
CA VAL A 112 20.92 13.73 3.76
C VAL A 112 21.50 14.15 2.41
N TYR A 113 20.79 13.89 1.31
CA TYR A 113 21.19 14.29 -0.05
C TYR A 113 21.10 15.80 -0.29
N LEU A 114 20.28 16.53 0.45
CA LEU A 114 20.19 17.98 0.30
C LEU A 114 21.21 18.73 1.17
N GLY A 115 21.56 18.18 2.35
CA GLY A 115 22.36 18.87 3.36
C GLY A 115 23.77 18.35 3.59
N TYR A 116 24.00 17.05 3.36
CA TYR A 116 25.22 16.33 3.75
C TYR A 116 25.80 15.48 2.62
N MET A 117 25.61 15.88 1.35
CA MET A 117 26.18 15.16 0.20
C MET A 117 27.70 14.99 0.25
N HIS A 118 28.42 15.96 0.83
CA HIS A 118 29.86 15.83 1.02
C HIS A 118 30.20 14.64 1.93
N VAL A 119 29.49 14.48 3.06
CA VAL A 119 29.67 13.34 3.98
C VAL A 119 29.23 12.02 3.33
N TYR A 120 28.15 12.05 2.55
CA TYR A 120 27.64 10.87 1.86
C TYR A 120 28.63 10.35 0.79
N ARG A 121 29.33 11.24 0.08
CA ARG A 121 30.35 10.86 -0.92
C ARG A 121 31.73 10.59 -0.33
N ASP A 122 32.11 11.26 0.77
CA ASP A 122 33.43 11.11 1.39
C ASP A 122 33.59 9.79 2.18
N SER A 123 32.49 9.12 2.52
CA SER A 123 32.51 7.84 3.24
C SER A 123 31.90 6.70 2.43
N ASP A 124 32.65 5.60 2.22
CA ASP A 124 32.16 4.39 1.54
C ASP A 124 30.96 3.73 2.26
N PHE A 125 30.79 4.01 3.55
CA PHE A 125 29.68 3.49 4.36
C PHE A 125 28.31 4.02 3.93
N GLY A 126 28.24 5.29 3.49
CA GLY A 126 26.97 5.93 3.11
C GLY A 126 26.28 5.22 1.94
N PRO A 127 26.96 5.07 0.78
CA PRO A 127 26.42 4.37 -0.37
C PRO A 127 26.13 2.88 -0.12
N MET A 128 26.96 2.20 0.67
CA MET A 128 26.72 0.79 1.01
C MET A 128 25.48 0.61 1.88
N PHE A 129 25.26 1.49 2.86
CA PHE A 129 24.08 1.46 3.71
C PHE A 129 22.79 1.81 2.93
N ASP A 130 22.81 2.84 2.08
CA ASP A 130 21.66 3.17 1.22
C ASP A 130 21.33 2.03 0.26
N PHE A 131 22.35 1.32 -0.25
CA PHE A 131 22.13 0.16 -1.12
C PHE A 131 21.39 -0.96 -0.40
N VAL A 132 21.85 -1.35 0.80
CA VAL A 132 21.22 -2.41 1.60
C VAL A 132 19.78 -2.06 1.94
N LEU A 133 19.52 -0.84 2.41
CA LEU A 133 18.17 -0.41 2.73
C LEU A 133 17.28 -0.35 1.49
N THR A 134 17.79 0.16 0.37
CA THR A 134 17.05 0.21 -0.89
C THR A 134 16.69 -1.20 -1.39
N ALA A 135 17.59 -2.18 -1.25
CA ALA A 135 17.33 -3.57 -1.59
C ALA A 135 16.28 -4.22 -0.67
N VAL A 136 16.33 -3.98 0.65
CA VAL A 136 15.34 -4.48 1.61
C VAL A 136 13.95 -3.92 1.31
N PHE A 137 13.84 -2.62 1.06
CA PHE A 137 12.57 -2.00 0.71
C PHE A 137 12.03 -2.47 -0.64
N ALA A 138 12.88 -2.67 -1.65
CA ALA A 138 12.45 -3.28 -2.91
C ALA A 138 11.82 -4.66 -2.68
N PHE A 139 12.46 -5.51 -1.87
CA PHE A 139 11.90 -6.81 -1.53
C PHE A 139 10.58 -6.71 -0.76
N LEU A 140 10.51 -5.82 0.24
CA LEU A 140 9.28 -5.59 1.01
C LEU A 140 8.13 -5.09 0.12
N TRP A 141 8.41 -4.17 -0.83
CA TRP A 141 7.43 -3.68 -1.80
C TRP A 141 6.90 -4.80 -2.70
N LEU A 142 7.76 -5.73 -3.12
CA LEU A 142 7.35 -6.89 -3.91
C LEU A 142 6.37 -7.77 -3.12
N VAL A 143 6.74 -8.15 -1.89
CA VAL A 143 5.94 -9.05 -1.07
C VAL A 143 4.62 -8.38 -0.66
N CYS A 144 4.66 -7.12 -0.20
CA CYS A 144 3.47 -6.43 0.27
C CYS A 144 2.51 -6.08 -0.86
N SER A 145 3.00 -5.65 -2.04
CA SER A 145 2.14 -5.37 -3.19
C SER A 145 1.49 -6.63 -3.74
N SER A 146 2.20 -7.77 -3.72
CA SER A 146 1.64 -9.06 -4.12
C SER A 146 0.58 -9.57 -3.14
N ALA A 147 0.85 -9.46 -1.83
CA ALA A 147 -0.09 -9.82 -0.79
C ALA A 147 -1.35 -8.95 -0.85
N TRP A 148 -1.18 -7.65 -1.07
CA TRP A 148 -2.31 -6.74 -1.22
C TRP A 148 -3.09 -6.97 -2.52
N ALA A 149 -2.42 -7.23 -3.65
CA ALA A 149 -3.11 -7.58 -4.89
C ALA A 149 -4.02 -8.81 -4.73
N ARG A 150 -3.55 -9.83 -3.99
CA ARG A 150 -4.37 -11.00 -3.61
C ARG A 150 -5.50 -10.64 -2.65
N GLY A 151 -5.22 -9.88 -1.59
CA GLY A 151 -6.24 -9.43 -0.64
C GLY A 151 -7.34 -8.61 -1.31
N LEU A 152 -6.98 -7.73 -2.25
CA LEU A 152 -7.95 -6.97 -3.03
C LEU A 152 -8.84 -7.87 -3.89
N GLN A 153 -8.30 -8.94 -4.46
CA GLN A 153 -9.11 -9.90 -5.20
C GLN A 153 -10.10 -10.62 -4.29
N THR A 154 -9.67 -11.04 -3.09
CA THR A 154 -10.58 -11.62 -2.08
C THR A 154 -11.69 -10.65 -1.67
N VAL A 155 -11.38 -9.37 -1.49
CA VAL A 155 -12.40 -8.33 -1.21
C VAL A 155 -13.37 -8.16 -2.37
N LYS A 156 -12.88 -8.16 -3.63
CA LYS A 156 -13.72 -8.09 -4.83
C LYS A 156 -14.67 -9.29 -4.92
N ASP A 157 -14.13 -10.48 -4.73
CA ASP A 157 -14.88 -11.73 -4.83
C ASP A 157 -15.95 -11.80 -3.74
N ALA A 158 -15.61 -11.43 -2.50
CA ALA A 158 -16.53 -11.46 -1.37
C ALA A 158 -17.61 -10.36 -1.47
N THR A 159 -17.31 -9.22 -2.10
CA THR A 159 -18.26 -8.12 -2.35
C THR A 159 -19.13 -8.35 -3.59
N SER A 160 -18.81 -9.33 -4.44
CA SER A 160 -19.62 -9.67 -5.60
C SER A 160 -20.97 -10.26 -5.18
N THR A 161 -21.98 -10.21 -6.05
CA THR A 161 -23.31 -10.78 -5.79
C THR A 161 -23.22 -12.25 -5.35
N ALA A 162 -22.36 -13.04 -5.99
CA ALA A 162 -22.13 -14.45 -5.63
C ALA A 162 -21.42 -14.61 -4.26
N GLY A 163 -20.50 -13.71 -3.93
CA GLY A 163 -19.84 -13.66 -2.62
C GLY A 163 -20.82 -13.31 -1.49
N ILE A 164 -21.71 -12.36 -1.74
CA ILE A 164 -22.73 -11.92 -0.78
C ILE A 164 -23.81 -13.00 -0.60
N GLU A 165 -24.28 -13.63 -1.67
CA GLU A 165 -25.25 -14.74 -1.61
C GLU A 165 -24.73 -15.95 -0.83
N SER A 166 -23.43 -16.28 -0.99
CA SER A 166 -22.81 -17.40 -0.27
C SER A 166 -22.43 -17.06 1.18
N THR A 167 -22.16 -15.79 1.47
CA THR A 167 -21.81 -15.35 2.82
C THR A 167 -23.04 -15.15 3.70
N LEU A 168 -24.14 -14.65 3.13
CA LEU A 168 -25.36 -14.40 3.87
C LEU A 168 -26.26 -15.64 3.79
N ALA A 169 -26.26 -16.46 4.84
CA ALA A 169 -27.05 -17.69 4.91
C ALA A 169 -28.56 -17.48 4.66
N LEU A 170 -29.07 -16.26 4.87
CA LEU A 170 -30.45 -15.88 4.53
C LEU A 170 -30.74 -15.91 3.02
N CYS A 171 -29.76 -15.59 2.17
CA CYS A 171 -29.93 -15.51 0.72
C CYS A 171 -29.86 -16.89 0.03
N THR A 172 -29.40 -17.91 0.76
CA THR A 172 -29.39 -19.30 0.30
C THR A 172 -30.76 -19.98 0.50
N ASP A 173 -31.65 -19.38 1.30
CA ASP A 173 -32.99 -19.90 1.53
C ASP A 173 -33.92 -19.59 0.34
N ARG A 174 -34.80 -20.52 -0.02
CA ARG A 174 -35.63 -20.44 -1.25
C ARG A 174 -36.65 -19.29 -1.26
N ASP A 175 -36.90 -18.69 -0.10
CA ASP A 175 -37.95 -17.69 0.12
C ASP A 175 -37.42 -16.25 0.24
N VAL A 176 -36.11 -16.04 0.07
CA VAL A 176 -35.46 -14.72 0.17
C VAL A 176 -34.57 -14.49 -1.03
N ARG A 177 -34.77 -13.38 -1.75
CA ARG A 177 -33.89 -12.96 -2.85
C ARG A 177 -33.05 -11.78 -2.39
N CYS A 178 -31.75 -11.88 -2.55
CA CYS A 178 -30.81 -10.81 -2.23
C CYS A 178 -30.24 -10.24 -3.51
N GLU A 179 -30.26 -8.92 -3.64
CA GLU A 179 -29.68 -8.22 -4.79
C GLU A 179 -28.79 -7.10 -4.29
N VAL A 180 -27.63 -6.94 -4.92
CA VAL A 180 -26.74 -5.82 -4.62
C VAL A 180 -27.22 -4.63 -5.45
N THR A 181 -27.84 -3.66 -4.80
CA THR A 181 -28.42 -2.47 -5.46
C THR A 181 -27.39 -1.38 -5.68
N ASP A 182 -26.34 -1.32 -4.86
CA ASP A 182 -25.25 -0.35 -5.03
C ASP A 182 -23.88 -0.97 -4.72
N TYR A 183 -22.94 -0.76 -5.64
CA TYR A 183 -21.58 -1.31 -5.56
C TYR A 183 -20.60 -0.22 -5.11
N ALA A 184 -19.79 -0.53 -4.10
CA ALA A 184 -18.70 0.30 -3.65
C ALA A 184 -17.67 0.48 -4.78
N SER A 185 -17.32 1.73 -5.08
CA SER A 185 -16.32 2.01 -6.12
C SER A 185 -14.93 1.51 -5.68
N MET A 186 -14.43 0.43 -6.28
CA MET A 186 -13.12 -0.15 -5.91
C MET A 186 -11.93 0.50 -6.66
N ARG A 187 -12.16 1.63 -7.35
CA ARG A 187 -11.12 2.27 -8.19
C ARG A 187 -9.90 2.69 -7.38
N SER A 188 -10.10 3.28 -6.21
CA SER A 188 -9.01 3.70 -5.31
C SER A 188 -8.12 2.54 -4.89
N LEU A 189 -8.71 1.37 -4.63
CA LEU A 189 -7.99 0.16 -4.23
C LEU A 189 -7.17 -0.45 -5.37
N ASN A 190 -7.69 -0.40 -6.60
CA ASN A 190 -6.91 -0.84 -7.78
C ASN A 190 -5.73 0.10 -8.03
N ILE A 191 -5.97 1.40 -7.86
CA ILE A 191 -4.93 2.43 -7.99
C ILE A 191 -3.81 2.21 -6.94
N SER A 192 -4.16 1.84 -5.70
CA SER A 192 -3.16 1.59 -4.65
C SER A 192 -2.23 0.42 -4.97
N VAL A 193 -2.77 -0.68 -5.53
CA VAL A 193 -1.97 -1.82 -5.99
C VAL A 193 -1.02 -1.43 -7.13
N ILE A 194 -1.52 -0.65 -8.11
CA ILE A 194 -0.69 -0.15 -9.22
C ILE A 194 0.45 0.72 -8.68
N PHE A 195 0.16 1.66 -7.78
CA PHE A 195 1.20 2.48 -7.16
C PHE A 195 2.18 1.67 -6.33
N GLY A 196 1.77 0.56 -5.72
CA GLY A 196 2.67 -0.36 -5.03
C GLY A 196 3.70 -1.01 -5.97
N PHE A 197 3.25 -1.53 -7.12
CA PHE A 197 4.16 -2.09 -8.12
C PHE A 197 5.01 -1.03 -8.83
N LEU A 198 4.47 0.17 -9.05
CA LEU A 198 5.27 1.29 -9.55
C LEU A 198 6.39 1.65 -8.57
N ASN A 199 6.09 1.68 -7.26
CA ASN A 199 7.10 1.94 -6.27
C ASN A 199 8.17 0.84 -6.27
N LEU A 200 7.79 -0.44 -6.34
CA LEU A 200 8.75 -1.54 -6.51
C LEU A 200 9.75 -1.28 -7.66
N ILE A 201 9.28 -0.88 -8.84
CA ILE A 201 10.13 -0.61 -10.00
C ILE A 201 11.09 0.54 -9.71
N LEU A 202 10.62 1.60 -9.04
CA LEU A 202 11.44 2.73 -8.63
C LEU A 202 12.55 2.30 -7.66
N TRP A 203 12.21 1.52 -6.63
CA TRP A 203 13.19 1.02 -5.66
C TRP A 203 14.23 0.09 -6.29
N VAL A 204 13.83 -0.78 -7.23
CA VAL A 204 14.78 -1.62 -7.99
C VAL A 204 15.69 -0.77 -8.88
N GLY A 205 15.11 0.21 -9.58
CA GLY A 205 15.88 1.15 -10.39
C GLY A 205 16.87 1.96 -9.56
N ASN A 206 16.45 2.41 -8.37
CA ASN A 206 17.29 3.12 -7.43
C ASN A 206 18.43 2.25 -6.90
N ALA A 207 18.15 0.98 -6.56
CA ALA A 207 19.17 0.04 -6.11
C ALA A 207 20.29 -0.11 -7.15
N TRP A 208 19.96 -0.10 -8.45
CA TRP A 208 20.96 -0.09 -9.51
C TRP A 208 21.82 1.17 -9.52
N PHE A 209 21.22 2.36 -9.36
CA PHE A 209 21.96 3.61 -9.31
C PHE A 209 22.88 3.68 -8.07
N VAL A 210 22.38 3.28 -6.90
CA VAL A 210 23.17 3.25 -5.66
C VAL A 210 24.30 2.21 -5.78
N TYR A 211 24.04 1.05 -6.38
CA TYR A 211 25.06 0.02 -6.58
C TYR A 211 26.28 0.56 -7.33
N LYS A 212 26.09 1.39 -8.36
CA LYS A 212 27.18 2.04 -9.11
C LYS A 212 28.03 2.98 -8.25
N GLU A 213 27.47 3.53 -7.18
CA GLU A 213 28.16 4.40 -6.23
C GLU A 213 28.87 3.61 -5.11
N THR A 214 28.69 2.29 -5.02
CA THR A 214 29.42 1.46 -4.05
C THR A 214 30.84 1.12 -4.54
N PRO A 215 31.79 0.78 -3.64
CA PRO A 215 33.14 0.36 -4.03
C PRO A 215 33.16 -0.81 -5.01
N ALA A 216 32.21 -1.75 -4.90
CA ALA A 216 32.05 -2.87 -5.82
C ALA A 216 31.57 -2.43 -7.22
N GLY A 217 30.76 -1.37 -7.30
CA GLY A 217 30.23 -0.82 -8.54
C GLY A 217 31.20 0.11 -9.29
N ARG A 218 32.10 0.80 -8.56
CA ARG A 218 33.10 1.72 -9.14
C ARG A 218 34.29 1.00 -9.80
N GLY A 219 34.51 -0.28 -9.49
CA GLY A 219 35.68 -1.02 -9.97
C GLY A 219 36.99 -0.57 -9.29
N PRO A 220 38.11 -1.29 -9.49
CA PRO A 220 39.39 -0.88 -8.92
C PRO A 220 39.82 0.48 -9.49
N ASN A 221 40.20 1.41 -8.62
CA ASN A 221 40.83 2.67 -9.05
C ASN A 221 42.04 2.32 -9.94
N PRO A 222 42.19 2.93 -11.13
CA PRO A 222 43.42 2.80 -11.89
C PRO A 222 44.57 3.30 -11.02
N ALA A 223 45.65 2.52 -10.98
CA ALA A 223 46.85 2.85 -10.21
C ALA A 223 47.33 4.27 -10.59
N PRO A 224 47.78 5.08 -9.61
CA PRO A 224 48.40 6.36 -9.93
C PRO A 224 49.63 6.09 -10.81
N ILE A 225 49.66 6.75 -11.96
CA ILE A 225 50.74 6.69 -12.96
C ILE A 225 51.94 7.50 -12.47
#